data_AF-A0AAE1SMS1-F1
#
_entry.id   AF-A0AAE1SMS1-F1
#
_cell.length_a   1.000
_cell.length_b   1.000
_cell.length_c   1.000
_cell.angle_alpha   90.00
_cell.angle_beta   90.00
_cell.angle_gamma   90.00
#
_symmetry.space_group_name_H-M   'P 1'
#
loop_
_entity.id
_entity.type
_entity.pdbx_description
1 polymer ?
#
loop_
_entity_poly.entity_id
_entity_poly.type
_entity_poly.pdbx_seq_one_letter_code
_entity_poly.pdbx_strand_id
1 'polypeptide(L)'
;MYTAIILCEADKLSSDALLYTKWMIERYEGCYKVFFCCSDITKLQPIMSICKVVHLQKTSDDEIVDVLEFIAKQEGIELPLQMAARMASNSKSNLRQAIRSFEATWHFNTPLTENQEIKTGWEEYIAKNIIEEQSPKQLYDIRGKLQNLIEHNVSAEFIFMTVVEELKSNLDDKFHKEMDTLKMKYNINSNDHEQGKSDNDAVKKIVHKSMKIEGKTSI
;
A
#
# COMPACT_ATOMS: atom_id res chain seq x y z
N MET A 1 -36.90 2.61 9.30
CA MET A 1 -35.87 2.43 8.26
C MET A 1 -34.55 2.80 8.91
N TYR A 2 -33.58 1.89 8.95
CA TYR A 2 -32.28 2.16 9.61
C TYR A 2 -31.36 2.87 8.62
N THR A 3 -30.68 3.92 9.06
CA THR A 3 -29.61 4.54 8.27
C THR A 3 -28.33 3.76 8.50
N ALA A 4 -27.72 3.28 7.42
CA ALA A 4 -26.43 2.59 7.47
C ALA A 4 -25.29 3.60 7.33
N ILE A 5 -24.28 3.51 8.19
CA ILE A 5 -23.07 4.33 8.14
C ILE A 5 -21.88 3.37 7.96
N ILE A 6 -21.04 3.63 6.96
CA ILE A 6 -19.84 2.83 6.70
C ILE A 6 -18.63 3.71 6.95
N LEU A 7 -17.77 3.29 7.88
CA LEU A 7 -16.52 3.95 8.20
C LEU A 7 -15.38 3.12 7.62
N CYS A 8 -14.80 3.61 6.54
CA CYS A 8 -13.61 3.04 5.92
C CYS A 8 -12.35 3.48 6.67
N GLU A 9 -11.34 2.62 6.73
CA GLU A 9 -10.05 2.89 7.41
C GLU A 9 -10.22 3.28 8.88
N ALA A 10 -11.12 2.61 9.58
CA ALA A 10 -11.42 2.89 10.98
C ALA A 10 -10.21 2.70 11.92
N ASP A 11 -9.18 2.00 11.47
CA ASP A 11 -7.89 1.82 12.13
C ASP A 11 -7.01 3.08 12.16
N LYS A 12 -7.33 4.10 11.36
CA LYS A 12 -6.66 5.41 11.42
C LYS A 12 -7.30 6.37 12.44
N LEU A 13 -8.44 6.01 13.02
CA LEU A 13 -9.09 6.83 14.04
C LEU A 13 -8.29 6.82 15.34
N SER A 14 -8.18 7.99 15.98
CA SER A 14 -7.59 8.08 17.31
C SER A 14 -8.46 7.36 18.34
N SER A 15 -7.83 6.92 19.45
CA SER A 15 -8.54 6.30 20.56
C SER A 15 -9.68 7.16 21.09
N ASP A 16 -9.50 8.49 21.15
CA ASP A 16 -10.52 9.43 21.59
C ASP A 16 -11.69 9.50 20.60
N ALA A 17 -11.41 9.51 19.29
CA ALA A 17 -12.44 9.50 18.25
C ALA A 17 -13.24 8.19 18.28
N LEU A 18 -12.58 7.05 18.54
CA LEU A 18 -13.22 5.75 18.69
C LEU A 18 -14.13 5.73 19.93
N LEU A 19 -13.66 6.25 21.08
CA LEU A 19 -14.46 6.36 22.30
C LEU A 19 -15.69 7.26 22.11
N TYR A 20 -15.53 8.39 21.42
CA TYR A 20 -16.64 9.27 21.08
C TYR A 20 -17.65 8.59 20.16
N THR A 21 -17.16 7.86 19.16
CA THR A 21 -18.01 7.10 18.22
C THR A 21 -18.79 6.02 18.95
N LYS A 22 -18.15 5.29 19.89
CA LYS A 22 -18.83 4.33 20.76
C LYS A 22 -19.96 4.98 21.55
N TRP A 23 -19.66 6.09 22.23
CA TRP A 23 -20.64 6.83 23.00
C TRP A 23 -21.82 7.28 22.13
N MET A 24 -21.57 7.76 20.91
CA MET A 24 -22.62 8.13 19.96
C MET A 24 -23.51 6.94 19.57
N ILE A 25 -22.91 5.77 19.31
CA ILE A 25 -23.67 4.57 18.93
C ILE A 25 -24.56 4.10 20.09
N GLU A 26 -24.02 4.07 21.31
CA GLU A 26 -24.77 3.69 22.51
C GLU A 26 -25.87 4.71 22.83
N ARG A 27 -25.62 6.01 22.64
CA ARG A 27 -26.57 7.09 22.94
C ARG A 27 -27.76 7.14 21.97
N TYR A 28 -27.54 6.71 20.73
CA TYR A 28 -28.55 6.71 19.66
C TYR A 28 -28.85 5.27 19.17
N GLU A 29 -28.92 4.33 20.12
CA GLU A 29 -29.25 2.95 19.84
C GLU A 29 -30.59 2.83 19.09
N GLY A 30 -30.60 2.05 18.00
CA GLY A 30 -31.79 1.84 17.17
C GLY A 30 -31.98 2.86 16.04
N CYS A 31 -31.19 3.94 15.98
CA CYS A 31 -31.26 4.91 14.87
C CYS A 31 -30.35 4.52 13.69
N TYR A 32 -29.14 4.03 13.98
CA TYR A 32 -28.09 3.79 12.99
C TYR A 32 -27.57 2.35 13.04
N LYS A 33 -27.15 1.83 11.87
CA LYS A 33 -26.31 0.63 11.78
C LYS A 33 -24.94 1.03 11.26
N VAL A 34 -23.91 0.88 12.09
CA VAL A 34 -22.55 1.30 11.73
C VAL A 34 -21.69 0.09 11.37
N PHE A 35 -20.98 0.19 10.25
CA PHE A 35 -20.01 -0.80 9.78
C PHE A 35 -18.62 -0.17 9.82
N PHE A 36 -17.70 -0.83 10.51
CA PHE A 36 -16.29 -0.42 10.60
C PHE A 36 -15.44 -1.32 9.74
N CYS A 37 -14.79 -0.76 8.73
CA CYS A 37 -13.83 -1.48 7.88
C CYS A 37 -12.43 -1.12 8.35
N CYS A 38 -11.64 -2.13 8.71
CA CYS A 38 -10.27 -1.95 9.22
C CYS A 38 -9.37 -3.09 8.74
N SER A 39 -8.07 -2.81 8.65
CA SER A 39 -7.04 -3.82 8.38
C SER A 39 -6.46 -4.41 9.67
N ASP A 40 -6.42 -3.62 10.75
CA ASP A 40 -5.91 -4.02 12.06
C ASP A 40 -6.96 -3.83 13.15
N ILE A 41 -7.48 -4.95 13.66
CA ILE A 41 -8.51 -4.97 14.71
C ILE A 41 -7.98 -4.51 16.09
N THR A 42 -6.67 -4.59 16.32
CA THR A 42 -6.07 -4.21 17.62
C THR A 42 -6.20 -2.72 17.92
N LYS A 43 -6.36 -1.89 16.89
CA LYS A 43 -6.61 -0.45 17.05
C LYS A 43 -8.07 -0.14 17.42
N LEU A 44 -9.00 -1.06 17.13
CA LEU A 44 -10.44 -0.89 17.37
C LEU A 44 -10.92 -1.44 18.73
N GLN A 45 -10.00 -1.85 19.61
CA GLN A 45 -10.33 -2.39 20.94
C GLN A 45 -11.39 -1.59 21.73
N PRO A 46 -11.40 -0.24 21.73
CA PRO A 46 -12.40 0.52 22.47
C PRO A 46 -13.86 0.22 22.07
N ILE A 47 -14.10 -0.07 20.78
CA ILE A 47 -15.43 -0.27 20.20
C ILE A 47 -15.80 -1.74 19.99
N MET A 48 -14.84 -2.67 20.13
CA MET A 48 -15.07 -4.10 19.93
C MET A 48 -16.18 -4.66 20.82
N SER A 49 -16.39 -4.12 22.02
CA SER A 49 -17.43 -4.60 22.94
C SER A 49 -18.85 -4.47 22.40
N ILE A 50 -19.09 -3.54 21.47
CA ILE A 50 -20.42 -3.26 20.91
C ILE A 50 -20.56 -3.73 19.44
N CYS A 51 -19.51 -4.30 18.86
CA CYS A 51 -19.47 -4.69 17.45
C CYS A 51 -19.41 -6.22 17.29
N LYS A 52 -20.07 -6.72 16.25
CA LYS A 52 -19.85 -8.09 15.77
C LYS A 52 -18.69 -8.08 14.78
N VAL A 53 -17.65 -8.85 15.07
CA VAL A 53 -16.47 -8.94 14.21
C VAL A 53 -16.71 -9.96 13.09
N VAL A 54 -16.48 -9.53 11.85
CA VAL A 54 -16.48 -10.40 10.66
C VAL A 54 -15.07 -10.37 10.08
N HIS A 55 -14.42 -11.53 9.99
CA HIS A 55 -13.08 -11.64 9.43
C HIS A 55 -13.18 -11.95 7.94
N LEU A 56 -12.55 -11.15 7.11
CA LEU A 56 -12.40 -11.41 5.69
C LEU A 56 -11.09 -12.15 5.46
N GLN A 57 -11.17 -13.33 4.86
CA GLN A 57 -9.99 -14.11 4.49
C GLN A 57 -9.37 -13.59 3.20
N LYS A 58 -8.07 -13.86 3.03
CA LYS A 58 -7.39 -13.59 1.77
C LYS A 58 -7.95 -14.51 0.69
N THR A 59 -8.09 -13.98 -0.50
CA THR A 59 -8.56 -14.72 -1.68
C THR A 59 -7.45 -15.65 -2.17
N SER A 60 -7.81 -16.88 -2.50
CA SER A 60 -6.87 -17.84 -3.12
C SER A 60 -6.57 -17.47 -4.57
N ASP A 61 -5.43 -17.92 -5.09
CA ASP A 61 -5.05 -17.63 -6.47
C ASP A 61 -6.07 -18.22 -7.47
N ASP A 62 -6.63 -19.39 -7.18
CA ASP A 62 -7.67 -20.04 -8.00
C ASP A 62 -8.96 -19.19 -8.05
N GLU A 63 -9.43 -18.69 -6.91
CA GLU A 63 -10.60 -17.79 -6.86
C GLU A 63 -10.34 -16.47 -7.63
N ILE A 64 -9.11 -15.97 -7.62
CA ILE A 64 -8.75 -14.78 -8.40
C ILE A 64 -8.82 -15.09 -9.90
N VAL A 65 -8.32 -16.25 -10.33
CA VAL A 65 -8.43 -16.70 -11.72
C VAL A 65 -9.90 -16.80 -12.14
N ASP A 66 -10.75 -17.41 -11.33
CA ASP A 66 -12.19 -17.52 -11.60
C ASP A 66 -12.85 -16.15 -11.81
N VAL A 67 -12.47 -15.15 -10.99
CA VAL A 67 -12.99 -13.79 -11.13
C VAL A 67 -12.46 -13.12 -12.40
N LEU A 68 -11.18 -13.31 -12.75
CA LEU A 68 -10.60 -12.77 -13.99
C LEU A 68 -11.25 -13.37 -15.23
N GLU A 69 -11.48 -14.69 -15.25
CA GLU A 69 -12.19 -15.37 -16.33
C GLU A 69 -13.63 -14.89 -16.44
N PHE A 70 -14.31 -14.69 -15.31
CA PHE A 70 -15.65 -14.11 -15.29
C PHE A 70 -15.68 -12.72 -15.92
N ILE A 71 -14.76 -11.83 -15.56
CA ILE A 71 -14.67 -10.48 -16.12
C ILE A 71 -14.36 -10.55 -17.63
N ALA A 72 -13.37 -11.36 -18.02
CA ALA A 72 -12.99 -11.53 -19.43
C ALA A 72 -14.18 -12.00 -20.29
N LYS A 73 -14.98 -12.94 -19.77
CA LYS A 73 -16.19 -13.41 -20.45
C LYS A 73 -17.27 -12.33 -20.58
N GLN A 74 -17.46 -11.48 -19.56
CA GLN A 74 -18.43 -10.38 -19.63
C GLN A 74 -18.01 -9.30 -20.64
N GLU A 75 -16.71 -9.03 -20.72
CA GLU A 75 -16.14 -8.02 -21.63
C GLU A 75 -15.87 -8.56 -23.05
N GLY A 76 -16.08 -9.86 -23.30
CA GLY A 76 -15.81 -10.50 -24.59
C GLY A 76 -14.32 -10.59 -24.93
N ILE A 77 -13.46 -10.65 -23.91
CA ILE A 77 -12.01 -10.71 -24.03
C ILE A 77 -11.56 -12.17 -23.93
N GLU A 78 -10.70 -12.61 -24.86
CA GLU A 78 -10.02 -13.90 -24.74
C GLU A 78 -8.83 -13.76 -23.79
N LEU A 79 -8.99 -14.24 -22.55
CA LEU A 79 -7.93 -14.29 -21.54
C LEU A 79 -7.32 -15.70 -21.49
N PRO A 80 -6.03 -15.88 -21.84
CA PRO A 80 -5.38 -17.17 -21.69
C PRO A 80 -5.24 -17.57 -20.21
N LEU A 81 -5.53 -18.84 -19.89
CA LEU A 81 -5.49 -19.36 -18.52
C LEU A 81 -4.11 -19.16 -17.84
N GLN A 82 -3.02 -19.41 -18.58
CA GLN A 82 -1.67 -19.19 -18.05
C GLN A 82 -1.43 -17.71 -17.69
N MET A 83 -2.01 -16.79 -18.43
CA MET A 83 -1.90 -15.36 -18.16
C MET A 83 -2.70 -14.99 -16.91
N ALA A 84 -3.93 -15.51 -16.76
CA ALA A 84 -4.74 -15.32 -15.57
C ALA A 84 -4.03 -15.84 -14.31
N ALA A 85 -3.44 -17.04 -14.38
CA ALA A 85 -2.68 -17.62 -13.26
C ALA A 85 -1.46 -16.78 -12.87
N ARG A 86 -0.73 -16.23 -13.86
CA ARG A 86 0.39 -15.31 -13.62
C ARG A 86 -0.09 -13.99 -13.00
N MET A 87 -1.22 -13.44 -13.44
CA MET A 87 -1.82 -12.24 -12.85
C MET A 87 -2.24 -12.47 -11.39
N ALA A 88 -2.85 -13.63 -11.10
CA ALA A 88 -3.22 -14.01 -9.74
C ALA A 88 -1.98 -14.11 -8.83
N SER A 89 -0.95 -14.83 -9.26
CA SER A 89 0.31 -14.98 -8.51
C SER A 89 1.01 -13.64 -8.26
N ASN A 90 1.10 -12.78 -9.29
CA ASN A 90 1.70 -11.45 -9.15
C ASN A 90 0.90 -10.52 -8.21
N SER A 91 -0.40 -10.75 -8.05
CA SER A 91 -1.27 -9.90 -7.23
C SER A 91 -1.12 -10.10 -5.73
N LYS A 92 -0.35 -11.12 -5.27
CA LYS A 92 -0.13 -11.44 -3.85
C LYS A 92 -1.46 -11.56 -3.05
N SER A 93 -2.44 -12.28 -3.61
CA SER A 93 -3.80 -12.45 -3.07
C SER A 93 -4.64 -11.17 -2.97
N ASN A 94 -4.30 -10.12 -3.73
CA ASN A 94 -5.05 -8.87 -3.81
C ASN A 94 -5.88 -8.81 -5.10
N LEU A 95 -7.16 -9.14 -5.00
CA LEU A 95 -8.07 -9.14 -6.15
C LEU A 95 -8.15 -7.78 -6.87
N ARG A 96 -8.08 -6.67 -6.13
CA ARG A 96 -8.06 -5.33 -6.76
C ARG A 96 -6.83 -5.14 -7.63
N GLN A 97 -5.67 -5.62 -7.17
CA GLN A 97 -4.44 -5.54 -7.95
C GLN A 97 -4.52 -6.41 -9.20
N ALA A 98 -5.03 -7.65 -9.07
CA ALA A 98 -5.20 -8.56 -10.20
C ALA A 98 -6.08 -7.94 -11.30
N ILE A 99 -7.23 -7.36 -10.92
CA ILE A 99 -8.16 -6.71 -11.87
C ILE A 99 -7.49 -5.50 -12.55
N ARG A 100 -6.78 -4.65 -11.79
CA ARG A 100 -6.07 -3.49 -12.36
C ARG A 100 -4.97 -3.90 -13.31
N SER A 101 -4.22 -4.96 -12.99
CA SER A 101 -3.18 -5.49 -13.88
C SER A 101 -3.79 -6.08 -15.15
N PHE A 102 -4.94 -6.75 -15.05
CA PHE A 102 -5.68 -7.24 -16.22
C PHE A 102 -6.14 -6.08 -17.12
N GLU A 103 -6.80 -5.08 -16.56
CA GLU A 103 -7.25 -3.88 -17.27
C GLU A 103 -6.09 -3.15 -17.96
N ALA A 104 -4.99 -2.91 -17.24
CA ALA A 104 -3.80 -2.27 -17.80
C ALA A 104 -3.21 -3.11 -18.94
N THR A 105 -3.03 -4.42 -18.74
CA THR A 105 -2.41 -5.29 -19.74
C THR A 105 -3.27 -5.37 -21.01
N TRP A 106 -4.59 -5.42 -20.87
CA TRP A 106 -5.52 -5.36 -21.99
C TRP A 106 -5.40 -4.05 -22.78
N HIS A 107 -5.40 -2.90 -22.09
CA HIS A 107 -5.30 -1.59 -22.72
C HIS A 107 -3.99 -1.36 -23.50
N PHE A 108 -2.88 -1.89 -23.00
CA PHE A 108 -1.58 -1.72 -23.66
C PHE A 108 -1.35 -2.75 -24.77
N ASN A 109 -1.89 -3.97 -24.64
CA ASN A 109 -1.60 -5.08 -25.55
C ASN A 109 -2.89 -5.81 -25.93
N THR A 110 -3.45 -5.45 -27.08
CA THR A 110 -4.55 -6.19 -27.72
C THR A 110 -4.05 -6.83 -29.02
N PRO A 111 -4.13 -8.16 -29.21
CA PRO A 111 -4.70 -9.19 -28.34
C PRO A 111 -3.76 -9.72 -27.24
N LEU A 112 -4.33 -10.35 -26.21
CA LEU A 112 -3.60 -10.98 -25.11
C LEU A 112 -2.95 -12.30 -25.58
N THR A 113 -1.71 -12.55 -25.18
CA THR A 113 -0.97 -13.78 -25.45
C THR A 113 -0.26 -14.29 -24.20
N GLU A 114 -0.05 -15.60 -24.11
CA GLU A 114 0.38 -16.29 -22.88
C GLU A 114 1.71 -15.78 -22.29
N ASN A 115 2.67 -15.42 -23.14
CA ASN A 115 4.03 -15.03 -22.74
C ASN A 115 4.23 -13.51 -22.66
N GLN A 116 3.15 -12.72 -22.68
CA GLN A 116 3.27 -11.28 -22.53
C GLN A 116 3.77 -10.88 -21.14
N GLU A 117 4.46 -9.74 -21.10
CA GLU A 117 4.77 -9.04 -19.87
C GLU A 117 3.47 -8.49 -19.30
N ILE A 118 3.13 -8.92 -18.08
CA ILE A 118 1.99 -8.37 -17.34
C ILE A 118 2.38 -6.97 -16.94
N LYS A 119 1.56 -5.99 -17.31
CA LYS A 119 1.74 -4.62 -16.82
C LYS A 119 1.22 -4.60 -15.39
N THR A 120 2.14 -4.87 -14.45
CA THR A 120 1.98 -4.47 -13.07
C THR A 120 2.11 -2.94 -12.98
N GLY A 121 1.63 -2.35 -11.89
CA GLY A 121 1.51 -0.90 -11.80
C GLY A 121 2.86 -0.19 -11.65
N TRP A 122 2.89 0.80 -10.77
CA TRP A 122 4.06 1.61 -10.52
C TRP A 122 5.13 0.88 -9.67
N GLU A 123 4.74 -0.23 -9.03
CA GLU A 123 5.48 -0.93 -7.96
C GLU A 123 6.86 -1.42 -8.42
N GLU A 124 6.90 -2.27 -9.46
CA GLU A 124 8.15 -2.84 -9.98
C GLU A 124 9.00 -1.79 -10.71
N TYR A 125 8.35 -0.87 -11.43
CA TYR A 125 9.02 0.13 -12.24
C TYR A 125 9.86 1.10 -11.41
N ILE A 126 9.34 1.57 -10.26
CA ILE A 126 10.10 2.48 -9.39
C ILE A 126 11.30 1.75 -8.78
N ALA A 127 11.12 0.53 -8.27
CA ALA A 127 12.20 -0.25 -7.67
C ALA A 127 13.32 -0.52 -8.68
N LYS A 128 12.98 -0.93 -9.90
CA LYS A 128 13.96 -1.18 -10.98
C LYS A 128 14.75 0.08 -11.34
N ASN A 129 14.08 1.22 -11.49
CA ASN A 129 14.73 2.50 -11.78
C ASN A 129 15.74 2.93 -10.69
N ILE A 130 15.45 2.62 -9.41
CA ILE A 130 16.35 2.88 -8.27
C ILE A 130 17.60 2.01 -8.35
N ILE A 131 17.46 0.76 -8.77
CA ILE A 131 18.56 -0.21 -8.86
C ILE A 131 19.44 0.04 -10.09
N GLU A 132 18.84 0.42 -11.21
CA GLU A 132 19.56 0.67 -12.46
C GLU A 132 20.49 1.89 -12.39
N GLU A 133 20.07 2.99 -11.73
CA GLU A 133 20.87 4.22 -11.67
C GLU A 133 20.72 4.95 -10.33
N GLN A 134 21.82 5.09 -9.58
CA GLN A 134 21.85 5.87 -8.34
C GLN A 134 22.44 7.28 -8.55
N SER A 135 21.91 8.03 -9.52
CA SER A 135 22.32 9.41 -9.80
C SER A 135 21.36 10.47 -9.23
N PRO A 136 21.80 11.72 -8.99
CA PRO A 136 20.91 12.80 -8.58
C PRO A 136 19.78 13.08 -9.59
N LYS A 137 20.03 12.83 -10.88
CA LYS A 137 19.04 12.98 -11.95
C LYS A 137 17.95 11.93 -11.81
N GLN A 138 18.33 10.66 -11.66
CA GLN A 138 17.38 9.58 -11.50
C GLN A 138 16.54 9.76 -10.21
N LEU A 139 17.17 10.24 -9.13
CA LEU A 139 16.45 10.57 -7.89
C LEU A 139 15.38 11.67 -8.11
N TYR A 140 15.68 12.69 -8.91
CA TYR A 140 14.72 13.74 -9.27
C TYR A 140 13.54 13.15 -10.06
N ASP A 141 13.80 12.28 -11.02
CA ASP A 141 12.77 11.63 -11.85
C ASP A 141 11.89 10.69 -11.01
N ILE A 142 12.49 9.90 -10.11
CA ILE A 142 11.75 9.03 -9.18
C ILE A 142 10.89 9.88 -8.23
N ARG A 143 11.41 10.99 -7.70
CA ARG A 143 10.63 11.90 -6.87
C ARG A 143 9.39 12.42 -7.61
N GLY A 144 9.52 12.78 -8.89
CA GLY A 144 8.37 13.19 -9.71
C GLY A 144 7.32 12.08 -9.84
N LYS A 145 7.75 10.84 -10.05
CA LYS A 145 6.85 9.67 -10.11
C LYS A 145 6.14 9.43 -8.78
N LEU A 146 6.86 9.47 -7.66
CA LEU A 146 6.27 9.31 -6.32
C LEU A 146 5.28 10.43 -6.01
N GLN A 147 5.59 11.66 -6.38
CA GLN A 147 4.68 12.78 -6.19
C GLN A 147 3.40 12.62 -7.01
N ASN A 148 3.50 12.16 -8.25
CA ASN A 148 2.33 11.85 -9.08
C ASN A 148 1.44 10.78 -8.42
N LEU A 149 2.02 9.73 -7.82
CA LEU A 149 1.23 8.73 -7.09
C LEU A 149 0.49 9.33 -5.90
N ILE A 150 1.14 10.21 -5.15
CA ILE A 150 0.50 10.91 -4.02
C ILE A 150 -0.63 11.82 -4.51
N GLU A 151 -0.41 12.55 -5.61
CA GLU A 151 -1.44 13.40 -6.24
C GLU A 151 -2.66 12.58 -6.69
N HIS A 152 -2.46 11.31 -7.08
CA HIS A 152 -3.53 10.36 -7.40
C HIS A 152 -4.05 9.59 -6.18
N ASN A 153 -3.85 10.11 -4.97
CA ASN A 153 -4.33 9.57 -3.70
C ASN A 153 -3.85 8.15 -3.38
N VAL A 154 -2.67 7.77 -3.86
CA VAL A 154 -1.98 6.57 -3.37
C VAL A 154 -1.33 6.90 -2.03
N SER A 155 -1.65 6.13 -0.99
CA SER A 155 -1.10 6.35 0.36
C SER A 155 0.42 6.33 0.35
N ALA A 156 1.06 7.36 0.93
CA ALA A 156 2.52 7.43 1.04
C ALA A 156 3.11 6.24 1.82
N GLU A 157 2.41 5.77 2.85
CA GLU A 157 2.79 4.58 3.61
C GLU A 157 2.75 3.33 2.71
N PHE A 158 1.68 3.17 1.93
CA PHE A 158 1.57 2.07 0.98
C PHE A 158 2.69 2.13 -0.08
N ILE A 159 2.98 3.33 -0.58
CA ILE A 159 4.07 3.54 -1.54
C ILE A 159 5.39 3.06 -0.96
N PHE A 160 5.74 3.55 0.23
CA PHE A 160 6.99 3.22 0.90
C PHE A 160 7.12 1.72 1.19
N MET A 161 6.08 1.10 1.75
CA MET A 161 6.09 -0.33 2.07
C MET A 161 6.32 -1.18 0.83
N THR A 162 5.63 -0.85 -0.26
CA THR A 162 5.73 -1.60 -1.51
C THR A 162 7.10 -1.42 -2.16
N VAL A 163 7.65 -0.21 -2.20
CA VAL A 163 9.02 0.02 -2.73
C VAL A 163 10.05 -0.76 -1.92
N VAL A 164 9.93 -0.79 -0.59
CA VAL A 164 10.85 -1.55 0.28
C VAL A 164 10.77 -3.05 -0.01
N GLU A 165 9.58 -3.61 -0.18
CA GLU A 165 9.38 -5.02 -0.51
C GLU A 165 9.96 -5.36 -1.89
N GLU A 166 9.69 -4.53 -2.90
CA GLU A 166 10.20 -4.74 -4.26
C GLU A 166 11.73 -4.59 -4.32
N LEU A 167 12.32 -3.63 -3.60
CA LEU A 167 13.78 -3.51 -3.50
C LEU A 167 14.41 -4.72 -2.82
N LYS A 168 13.79 -5.28 -1.76
CA LYS A 168 14.30 -6.50 -1.12
C LYS A 168 14.25 -7.71 -2.03
N SER A 169 13.21 -7.83 -2.86
CA SER A 169 13.10 -8.96 -3.80
C SER A 169 14.18 -8.94 -4.89
N ASN A 170 14.72 -7.75 -5.21
CA ASN A 170 15.70 -7.54 -6.27
C ASN A 170 17.14 -7.32 -5.76
N LEU A 171 17.36 -7.19 -4.44
CA LEU A 171 18.67 -6.95 -3.82
C LEU A 171 19.14 -8.15 -2.98
N ASP A 172 20.46 -8.34 -2.93
CA ASP A 172 21.10 -9.38 -2.10
C ASP A 172 20.73 -9.25 -0.60
N ASP A 173 20.61 -10.39 0.07
CA ASP A 173 20.27 -10.52 1.51
C ASP A 173 21.14 -9.65 2.44
N LYS A 174 22.35 -9.29 2.01
CA LYS A 174 23.27 -8.42 2.75
C LYS A 174 22.67 -7.04 3.03
N PHE A 175 21.83 -6.52 2.14
CA PHE A 175 21.22 -5.20 2.26
C PHE A 175 19.87 -5.22 2.99
N HIS A 176 19.29 -6.40 3.21
CA HIS A 176 17.96 -6.51 3.83
C HIS A 176 17.95 -5.95 5.26
N LYS A 177 19.01 -6.20 6.04
CA LYS A 177 19.15 -5.67 7.42
C LYS A 177 19.21 -4.14 7.46
N GLU A 178 19.89 -3.54 6.50
CA GLU A 178 20.00 -2.08 6.39
C GLU A 178 18.65 -1.49 5.98
N MET A 179 17.96 -2.12 5.03
CA MET A 179 16.62 -1.74 4.60
C MET A 179 15.60 -1.82 5.75
N ASP A 180 15.66 -2.88 6.58
CA ASP A 180 14.81 -2.99 7.77
C ASP A 180 15.07 -1.89 8.79
N THR A 181 16.34 -1.52 8.95
CA THR A 181 16.73 -0.41 9.83
C THR A 181 16.17 0.92 9.31
N LEU A 182 16.22 1.15 8.00
CA LEU A 182 15.65 2.34 7.36
C LEU A 182 14.12 2.38 7.47
N LYS A 183 13.45 1.23 7.25
CA LYS A 183 12.01 1.07 7.45
C LYS A 183 11.59 1.41 8.87
N MET A 184 12.30 0.90 9.88
CA MET A 184 12.02 1.22 11.28
C MET A 184 12.19 2.73 11.58
N LYS A 185 13.26 3.36 11.09
CA LYS A 185 13.49 4.80 11.28
C LYS A 185 12.38 5.64 10.65
N TYR A 186 11.90 5.26 9.46
CA TYR A 186 10.80 5.94 8.79
C TYR A 186 9.50 5.83 9.59
N ASN A 187 9.14 4.62 10.05
CA ASN A 187 7.93 4.40 10.83
C ASN A 187 7.93 5.17 12.15
N ILE A 188 9.08 5.27 12.84
CA ILE A 188 9.22 6.06 14.06
C ILE A 188 8.94 7.55 13.79
N ASN A 189 9.56 8.10 12.73
CA ASN A 189 9.37 9.51 12.38
C ASN A 189 7.95 9.82 11.89
N SER A 190 7.28 8.87 11.22
CA SER A 190 5.89 9.03 10.77
C SER A 190 4.93 9.11 11.97
N ASN A 191 5.13 8.27 12.99
CA ASN A 191 4.35 8.32 14.23
C ASN A 191 4.56 9.65 14.98
N ASP A 192 5.77 10.21 15.00
CA ASP A 192 6.03 11.51 15.62
C ASP A 192 5.31 12.69 14.92
N HIS A 193 5.11 12.58 13.60
CA HIS A 193 4.31 13.53 12.83
C HIS A 193 2.80 13.38 13.08
N GLU A 194 2.29 12.16 13.25
CA GLU A 194 0.89 11.92 13.64
C GLU A 194 0.60 12.31 15.11
N GLN A 195 1.61 12.26 15.99
CA GLN A 195 1.50 12.69 17.39
C GLN A 195 1.74 14.20 17.62
N GLY A 196 1.97 14.99 16.57
CA GLY A 196 2.12 16.45 16.68
C GLY A 196 3.36 16.95 17.43
N LYS A 197 4.43 16.14 17.55
CA LYS A 197 5.71 16.59 18.12
C LYS A 197 6.68 17.02 17.02
N SER A 198 6.51 18.26 16.54
CA SER A 198 7.52 18.92 15.71
C SER A 198 8.72 19.36 16.56
N ASP A 199 9.73 18.52 16.73
CA ASP A 199 11.06 18.97 17.17
C ASP A 199 11.95 19.24 15.95
N ASN A 200 11.77 20.43 15.38
CA ASN A 200 12.47 20.95 14.19
C ASN A 200 14.01 20.98 14.35
N ASP A 201 14.51 20.85 15.58
CA ASP A 201 15.93 20.83 15.91
C ASP A 201 16.60 19.47 15.70
N ALA A 202 15.86 18.35 15.80
CA ALA A 202 16.40 17.02 15.56
C ALA A 202 16.67 16.79 14.06
N VAL A 203 15.75 17.24 13.21
CA VAL A 203 15.87 17.16 11.74
C VAL A 203 17.04 18.00 11.24
N LYS A 204 17.21 19.24 11.73
CA LYS A 204 18.38 20.07 11.41
C LYS A 204 19.70 19.42 11.82
N LYS A 205 19.78 18.81 13.02
CA LYS A 205 20.99 18.13 13.48
C LYS A 205 21.34 16.90 12.65
N ILE A 206 20.35 16.16 12.13
CA ILE A 206 20.58 14.96 11.32
C ILE A 206 21.03 15.34 9.90
N VAL A 207 20.39 16.31 9.25
CA VAL A 207 20.82 16.81 7.92
C VAL A 207 22.26 17.35 7.99
N HIS A 208 22.59 18.09 9.05
CA HIS A 208 23.96 18.60 9.24
C HIS A 208 24.99 17.49 9.49
N LYS A 209 24.56 16.35 10.06
CA LYS A 209 25.43 15.20 10.31
C LYS A 209 25.64 14.36 9.05
N SER A 210 24.63 14.19 8.21
CA SER A 210 24.75 13.51 6.91
C SER A 210 25.63 14.30 5.94
N MET A 211 25.52 15.64 5.90
CA MET A 211 26.40 16.49 5.08
C MET A 211 27.88 16.49 5.52
N LYS A 212 28.19 16.11 6.77
CA LYS A 212 29.59 16.00 7.24
C LYS A 212 30.27 14.69 6.84
N ILE A 213 29.52 13.68 6.40
CA ILE A 213 30.08 12.37 6.03
C ILE A 213 30.67 12.40 4.61
N GLU A 214 30.20 13.29 3.73
CA GLU A 214 30.74 13.48 2.37
C GLU A 214 32.03 14.33 2.31
N GLY A 215 32.45 14.94 3.44
CA GLY A 215 33.58 15.87 3.48
C GLY A 215 34.95 15.27 3.84
N LYS A 216 35.08 13.94 3.98
CA LYS A 216 36.37 13.30 4.28
C LYS A 216 36.68 12.13 3.33
N THR A 217 36.74 12.43 2.03
CA THR A 217 37.62 11.70 1.12
C THR A 217 38.28 12.70 0.18
N SER A 218 39.38 13.31 0.62
CA SER A 218 40.35 13.97 -0.25
C SER A 218 41.70 14.07 0.48
N ILE A 219 42.65 13.31 -0.06
CA ILE A 219 44.11 13.24 0.19
C ILE A 219 44.54 12.51 1.47
#